data_AF-A0A3B5ZY23-F1
#
_entry.id   AF-A0A3B5ZY23-F1
#
_cell.length_a   1.000
_cell.length_b   1.000
_cell.length_c   1.000
_cell.angle_alpha   90.00
_cell.angle_beta   90.00
_cell.angle_gamma   90.00
#
_symmetry.space_group_name_H-M   'P 1'
#
loop_
_entity.id
_entity.type
_entity.pdbx_description
1 polymer ?
#
loop_
_entity_poly.entity_id
_entity_poly.type
_entity_poly.pdbx_seq_one_letter_code
_entity_poly.pdbx_strand_id
1 'polypeptide(L)'
;MADSTAHPPPAVDQRVQRLATRASIAVAAAATLFLVCLVRHASTSCFPASHTISPSPFPRDSCDAASRRVLPPDSRLAKLRSSSRWRRRSAALASSVFAPLRGLRLLAGSSRVLCLAAGAGNAVDALHAAGVSEVTGIDLVDFPPLVRRADPHRLPFSDGAFDLIFSDDPAGISGALFPARVAA
;
A
#
# COMPACT_ATOMS: atom_id res chain seq x y z
N MET A 1 79.84 -8.81 26.06
CA MET A 1 79.11 -10.03 26.47
C MET A 1 78.73 -9.85 27.94
N ALA A 2 77.53 -10.28 28.32
CA ALA A 2 76.82 -10.01 29.58
C ALA A 2 76.04 -8.67 29.59
N ASP A 3 74.78 -8.60 30.02
CA ASP A 3 73.78 -9.64 30.23
C ASP A 3 72.42 -8.96 30.22
N SER A 4 71.41 -9.68 29.73
CA SER A 4 70.05 -9.22 29.53
C SER A 4 69.27 -9.30 30.86
N THR A 5 68.93 -8.16 31.46
CA THR A 5 67.99 -8.13 32.59
C THR A 5 66.70 -7.41 32.20
N ALA A 6 65.81 -8.18 31.58
CA ALA A 6 64.41 -7.82 31.40
C ALA A 6 63.76 -7.67 32.79
N HIS A 7 63.42 -6.44 33.15
CA HIS A 7 62.68 -6.15 34.38
C HIS A 7 61.20 -6.53 34.15
N PRO A 8 60.60 -7.42 34.96
CA PRO A 8 59.19 -7.76 34.81
C PRO A 8 58.34 -6.54 35.20
N PRO A 9 57.30 -6.17 34.43
CA PRO A 9 56.46 -5.04 34.77
C PRO A 9 55.78 -5.29 36.14
N PRO A 10 55.70 -4.29 37.01
CA PRO A 10 55.13 -4.45 38.34
C PRO A 10 53.67 -4.91 38.20
N ALA A 11 53.31 -5.96 38.95
CA ALA A 11 52.00 -6.61 38.88
C ALA A 11 50.79 -5.66 39.07
N VAL A 12 51.02 -4.45 39.57
CA VAL A 12 50.05 -3.36 39.76
C VAL A 12 49.59 -2.77 38.41
N ASP A 13 50.50 -2.55 37.46
CA ASP A 13 50.16 -1.97 36.15
C ASP A 13 49.29 -2.93 35.32
N GLN A 14 49.59 -4.23 35.40
CA GLN A 14 48.77 -5.25 34.72
C GLN A 14 47.35 -5.36 35.32
N ARG A 15 47.18 -5.14 36.62
CA ARG A 15 45.84 -5.15 37.25
C ARG A 15 45.04 -3.92 36.85
N VAL A 16 45.67 -2.74 36.84
CA VAL A 16 45.05 -1.49 36.38
C VAL A 16 44.66 -1.59 34.90
N GLN A 17 45.55 -2.12 34.06
CA GLN A 17 45.27 -2.30 32.63
C GLN A 17 44.14 -3.31 32.39
N ARG A 18 44.10 -4.43 33.13
CA ARG A 18 42.99 -5.40 33.07
C ARG A 18 41.66 -4.78 33.54
N LEU A 19 41.67 -3.95 34.57
CA LEU A 19 40.48 -3.23 35.04
C LEU A 19 39.99 -2.23 33.99
N ALA A 20 40.90 -1.46 33.39
CA ALA A 20 40.58 -0.51 32.32
C ALA A 20 40.01 -1.21 31.08
N THR A 21 40.58 -2.34 30.67
CA THR A 21 40.07 -3.14 29.54
C THR A 21 38.68 -3.71 29.86
N ARG A 22 38.45 -4.21 31.07
CA ARG A 22 37.13 -4.71 31.49
C ARG A 22 36.08 -3.60 31.52
N ALA A 23 36.44 -2.42 32.03
CA ALA A 23 35.56 -1.25 32.02
C ALA A 23 35.23 -0.82 30.57
N SER A 24 36.23 -0.78 29.69
CA SER A 24 36.03 -0.47 28.27
C SER A 24 35.09 -1.46 27.56
N ILE A 25 35.26 -2.77 27.81
CA ILE A 25 34.39 -3.81 27.27
C ILE A 25 32.95 -3.65 27.80
N ALA A 26 32.79 -3.38 29.10
CA ALA A 26 31.48 -3.18 29.71
C ALA A 26 30.75 -1.95 29.12
N VAL A 27 31.47 -0.84 28.92
CA VAL A 27 30.93 0.36 28.29
C VAL A 27 30.55 0.10 26.83
N ALA A 28 31.39 -0.59 26.06
CA ALA A 28 31.10 -0.94 24.67
C ALA A 28 29.86 -1.86 24.57
N ALA A 29 29.74 -2.85 25.46
CA ALA A 29 28.58 -3.74 25.50
C ALA A 29 27.30 -2.98 25.85
N ALA A 30 27.34 -2.09 26.84
CA ALA A 30 26.20 -1.25 27.22
C ALA A 30 25.78 -0.30 26.10
N ALA A 31 26.73 0.34 25.43
CA ALA A 31 26.46 1.21 24.28
C ALA A 31 25.85 0.44 23.11
N THR A 32 26.34 -0.78 22.84
CA THR A 32 25.81 -1.63 21.77
C THR A 32 24.38 -2.08 22.08
N LEU A 33 24.11 -2.50 23.33
CA LEU A 33 22.77 -2.88 23.76
C LEU A 33 21.79 -1.69 23.68
N PHE A 34 22.23 -0.50 24.12
CA PHE A 34 21.44 0.72 24.01
C PHE A 34 21.11 1.05 22.54
N LEU A 35 22.09 0.95 21.64
CA LEU A 35 21.89 1.20 20.21
C LEU A 35 20.94 0.16 19.58
N VAL A 36 21.04 -1.11 19.95
CA VAL A 36 20.08 -2.16 19.53
C VAL A 36 18.67 -1.88 20.06
N CYS A 37 18.55 -1.45 21.32
CA CYS A 37 17.26 -1.04 21.88
C CYS A 37 16.68 0.17 21.13
N LEU A 38 17.50 1.19 20.85
CA LEU A 38 17.07 2.35 20.06
C LEU A 38 16.62 1.94 18.66
N VAL A 39 17.35 1.07 17.96
CA VAL A 39 16.94 0.60 16.62
C VAL A 39 15.64 -0.19 16.70
N ARG A 40 15.48 -1.09 17.68
CA ARG A 40 14.25 -1.89 17.85
C ARG A 40 13.03 -1.05 18.26
N HIS A 41 13.22 -0.02 19.10
CA HIS A 41 12.15 0.90 19.51
C HIS A 41 11.87 1.99 18.45
N ALA A 42 12.87 2.41 17.67
CA ALA A 42 12.68 3.27 16.51
C ALA A 42 11.81 2.58 15.46
N SER A 43 11.96 1.27 15.26
CA SER A 43 11.07 0.47 14.39
C SER A 43 9.59 0.52 14.82
N THR A 44 9.31 0.73 16.11
CA THR A 44 7.93 0.91 16.61
C THR A 44 7.44 2.36 16.61
N SER A 45 8.33 3.34 16.45
CA SER A 45 8.00 4.77 16.47
C SER A 45 8.12 5.46 15.11
N CYS A 46 8.68 4.80 14.10
CA CYS A 46 8.43 5.12 12.70
C CYS A 46 7.05 4.62 12.27
N PHE A 47 6.00 5.11 12.94
CA PHE A 47 4.73 5.24 12.23
C PHE A 47 5.03 6.15 11.04
N PRO A 48 4.70 5.78 9.78
CA PRO A 48 4.64 6.78 8.75
C PRO A 48 3.71 7.84 9.32
N ALA A 49 4.19 9.09 9.42
CA ALA A 49 3.37 10.19 9.85
C ALA A 49 2.02 10.00 9.16
N SER A 50 0.98 9.74 9.96
CA SER A 50 -0.37 9.75 9.45
C SER A 50 -0.60 11.21 9.10
N HIS A 51 -0.11 11.61 7.92
CA HIS A 51 -0.48 12.82 7.25
C HIS A 51 -1.96 12.61 7.00
N THR A 52 -2.78 12.95 7.99
CA THR A 52 -4.21 13.06 7.87
C THR A 52 -4.40 14.17 6.87
N ILE A 53 -4.47 13.80 5.59
CA ILE A 53 -4.70 14.73 4.49
C ILE A 53 -6.04 15.39 4.82
N SER A 54 -5.99 16.62 5.30
CA SER A 54 -7.21 17.37 5.61
C SER A 54 -7.91 17.68 4.29
N PRO A 55 -9.24 17.58 4.22
CA PRO A 55 -9.96 18.03 3.04
C PRO A 55 -9.66 19.52 2.81
N SER A 56 -9.07 19.85 1.66
CA SER A 56 -9.04 21.24 1.20
C SER A 56 -10.46 21.63 0.76
N PRO A 57 -10.95 22.84 1.08
CA PRO A 57 -12.20 23.38 0.50
C PRO A 57 -12.17 23.32 -1.02
N PHE A 58 -13.33 23.33 -1.70
CA PHE A 58 -13.35 23.41 -3.17
C PHE A 58 -12.60 24.67 -3.66
N PRO A 59 -11.81 24.58 -4.74
CA PRO A 59 -11.07 25.75 -5.24
C PRO A 59 -11.99 26.88 -5.66
N ARG A 60 -11.61 28.11 -5.30
CA ARG A 60 -12.42 29.32 -5.61
C ARG A 60 -12.23 29.78 -7.04
N ASP A 61 -11.03 29.61 -7.58
CA ASP A 61 -10.64 30.01 -8.92
C ASP A 61 -9.57 29.06 -9.49
N SER A 62 -9.19 29.27 -10.75
CA SER A 62 -8.19 28.46 -11.43
C SER A 62 -6.79 28.60 -10.84
N CYS A 63 -6.45 29.74 -10.22
CA CYS A 63 -5.15 29.96 -9.60
C CYS A 63 -5.03 29.20 -8.27
N ASP A 64 -6.06 29.24 -7.42
CA ASP A 64 -6.20 28.41 -6.22
C ASP A 64 -6.11 26.93 -6.63
N ALA A 65 -6.88 26.50 -7.64
CA ALA A 65 -6.81 25.13 -8.14
C ALA A 65 -5.40 24.71 -8.58
N ALA A 66 -4.70 25.55 -9.36
CA ALA A 66 -3.36 25.29 -9.86
C ALA A 66 -2.28 25.34 -8.76
N SER A 67 -2.49 26.14 -7.71
CA SER A 67 -1.57 26.27 -6.58
C SER A 67 -1.59 25.06 -5.63
N ARG A 68 -2.61 24.19 -5.75
CA ARG A 68 -2.78 23.06 -4.84
C ARG A 68 -1.73 21.98 -5.08
N ARG A 69 -1.25 21.43 -3.97
CA ARG A 69 -0.34 20.30 -3.98
C ARG A 69 -1.01 19.09 -4.64
N VAL A 70 -0.39 18.58 -5.70
CA VAL A 70 -0.72 17.27 -6.26
C VAL A 70 -0.26 16.19 -5.30
N LEU A 71 -1.20 15.35 -4.86
CA LEU A 71 -0.91 14.24 -3.96
C LEU A 71 -0.45 13.02 -4.77
N PRO A 72 0.53 12.24 -4.26
CA PRO A 72 0.85 10.95 -4.85
C PRO A 72 -0.39 10.04 -4.94
N PRO A 73 -0.53 9.22 -5.99
CA PRO A 73 -1.69 8.35 -6.19
C PRO A 73 -2.04 7.49 -4.97
N ASP A 74 -1.04 6.88 -4.34
CA ASP A 74 -1.24 6.02 -3.17
C ASP A 74 -1.76 6.80 -1.96
N SER A 75 -1.26 8.02 -1.73
CA SER A 75 -1.73 8.88 -0.65
C SER A 75 -3.19 9.31 -0.87
N ARG A 76 -3.56 9.64 -2.12
CA ARG A 76 -4.93 9.96 -2.50
C ARG A 76 -5.87 8.77 -2.31
N LEU A 77 -5.45 7.57 -2.74
CA LEU A 77 -6.22 6.34 -2.56
C LEU A 77 -6.37 5.97 -1.08
N ALA A 78 -5.30 6.05 -0.29
CA ALA A 78 -5.33 5.81 1.15
C ALA A 78 -6.34 6.75 1.84
N LYS A 79 -6.38 8.02 1.44
CA LYS A 79 -7.38 8.97 1.94
C LYS A 79 -8.81 8.55 1.58
N LEU A 80 -9.08 8.13 0.34
CA LEU A 80 -10.39 7.62 -0.05
C LEU A 80 -10.80 6.39 0.76
N ARG A 81 -9.89 5.41 0.90
CA ARG A 81 -10.09 4.19 1.70
C ARG A 81 -10.42 4.48 3.17
N SER A 82 -9.86 5.56 3.73
CA SER A 82 -10.16 5.97 5.11
C SER A 82 -11.60 6.49 5.31
N SER A 83 -12.29 6.87 4.22
CA SER A 83 -13.65 7.41 4.31
C SER A 83 -14.68 6.34 4.67
N SER A 84 -15.70 6.73 5.44
CA SER A 84 -16.80 5.84 5.80
C SER A 84 -17.63 5.41 4.58
N ARG A 85 -17.75 6.28 3.58
CA ARG A 85 -18.43 5.97 2.31
C ARG A 85 -17.73 4.85 1.55
N TRP A 86 -16.40 4.89 1.45
CA TRP A 86 -15.62 3.83 0.80
C TRP A 86 -15.83 2.49 1.48
N ARG A 87 -15.64 2.43 2.81
CA ARG A 87 -15.81 1.19 3.60
C ARG A 87 -17.23 0.63 3.49
N ARG A 88 -18.26 1.47 3.59
CA ARG A 88 -19.66 1.03 3.44
C ARG A 88 -19.94 0.46 2.06
N ARG A 89 -19.43 1.10 1.00
CA ARG A 89 -19.65 0.62 -0.38
C ARG A 89 -18.92 -0.70 -0.62
N SER A 90 -17.68 -0.84 -0.16
CA SER A 90 -16.93 -2.11 -0.25
C SER A 90 -17.62 -3.24 0.52
N ALA A 91 -18.11 -2.96 1.74
CA ALA A 91 -18.84 -3.95 2.53
C ALA A 91 -20.18 -4.35 1.87
N ALA A 92 -20.89 -3.39 1.30
CA ALA A 92 -22.13 -3.66 0.56
C ALA A 92 -21.86 -4.54 -0.66
N LEU A 93 -20.86 -4.21 -1.49
CA LEU A 93 -20.47 -5.04 -2.64
C LEU A 93 -20.11 -6.46 -2.23
N ALA A 94 -19.34 -6.60 -1.15
CA ALA A 94 -18.94 -7.91 -0.66
C ALA A 94 -20.14 -8.79 -0.25
N SER A 95 -21.12 -8.22 0.47
CA SER A 95 -22.26 -8.99 0.98
C SER A 95 -23.38 -9.17 -0.03
N SER A 96 -23.70 -8.15 -0.84
CA SER A 96 -24.86 -8.17 -1.74
C SER A 96 -24.55 -8.67 -3.14
N VAL A 97 -23.29 -8.61 -3.58
CA VAL A 97 -22.89 -8.99 -4.94
C VAL A 97 -21.91 -10.16 -4.93
N PHE A 98 -20.77 -10.03 -4.24
CA PHE A 98 -19.70 -11.00 -4.37
C PHE A 98 -20.00 -12.33 -3.67
N ALA A 99 -20.67 -12.30 -2.51
CA ALA A 99 -21.09 -13.52 -1.83
C ALA A 99 -22.07 -14.36 -2.68
N PRO A 100 -23.14 -13.80 -3.29
CA PRO A 100 -23.96 -14.53 -4.25
C PRO A 100 -23.18 -15.07 -5.45
N LEU A 101 -22.31 -14.26 -6.09
CA LEU A 101 -21.53 -14.71 -7.25
C LEU A 101 -20.59 -15.86 -6.90
N ARG A 102 -20.03 -15.88 -5.69
CA ARG A 102 -19.25 -17.02 -5.16
C ARG A 102 -20.11 -18.26 -4.97
N GLY A 103 -21.30 -18.11 -4.40
CA GLY A 103 -22.26 -19.21 -4.24
C GLY A 103 -22.64 -19.86 -5.58
N LEU A 104 -22.74 -19.04 -6.64
CA LEU A 104 -22.99 -19.49 -8.01
C LEU A 104 -21.73 -19.96 -8.76
N ARG A 105 -20.55 -19.93 -8.13
CA ARG A 105 -19.25 -20.26 -8.73
C ARG A 105 -18.87 -19.38 -9.93
N LEU A 106 -19.42 -18.17 -10.01
CA LEU A 106 -19.09 -17.17 -11.02
C LEU A 106 -17.93 -16.26 -10.61
N LEU A 107 -17.55 -16.29 -9.33
CA LEU A 107 -16.43 -15.52 -8.80
C LEU A 107 -15.55 -16.41 -7.91
N ALA A 108 -14.31 -16.63 -8.32
CA ALA A 108 -13.27 -17.36 -7.59
C ALA A 108 -12.08 -16.44 -7.29
N GLY A 109 -11.19 -16.86 -6.39
CA GLY A 109 -9.97 -16.11 -6.10
C GLY A 109 -9.01 -16.01 -7.31
N SER A 110 -9.07 -17.00 -8.20
CA SER A 110 -8.33 -17.05 -9.47
C SER A 110 -9.08 -16.41 -10.64
N SER A 111 -10.29 -15.86 -10.43
CA SER A 111 -11.03 -15.21 -11.51
C SER A 111 -10.32 -13.96 -11.98
N ARG A 112 -10.29 -13.78 -13.29
CA ARG A 112 -9.84 -12.56 -13.97
C ARG A 112 -11.03 -11.65 -14.17
N VAL A 113 -11.05 -10.53 -13.46
CA VAL A 113 -12.20 -9.62 -13.45
C VAL A 113 -11.85 -8.29 -14.11
N LEU A 114 -12.70 -7.84 -15.04
CA LEU A 114 -12.63 -6.50 -15.60
C LEU A 114 -13.71 -5.63 -14.97
N CYS A 115 -13.32 -4.55 -14.30
CA CYS A 115 -14.23 -3.53 -13.81
C CYS A 115 -14.34 -2.38 -14.82
N LEU A 116 -15.52 -2.23 -15.43
CA LEU A 116 -15.88 -1.11 -16.30
C LEU A 116 -16.42 0.05 -15.47
N ALA A 117 -16.27 1.29 -15.98
CA ALA A 117 -16.70 2.51 -15.29
C ALA A 117 -16.25 2.51 -13.81
N ALA A 118 -15.01 2.10 -13.57
CA ALA A 118 -14.53 1.77 -12.24
C ALA A 118 -14.38 3.00 -11.32
N GLY A 119 -14.49 4.22 -11.86
CA GLY A 119 -14.33 5.48 -11.17
C GLY A 119 -12.99 5.55 -10.44
N ALA A 120 -13.05 5.75 -9.12
CA ALA A 120 -11.86 5.74 -8.27
C ALA A 120 -11.36 4.32 -7.88
N GLY A 121 -12.04 3.26 -8.34
CA GLY A 121 -11.65 1.87 -8.11
C GLY A 121 -12.25 1.23 -6.86
N ASN A 122 -13.41 1.67 -6.36
CA ASN A 122 -13.99 1.08 -5.14
C ASN A 122 -14.37 -0.40 -5.33
N ALA A 123 -14.91 -0.75 -6.51
CA ALA A 123 -15.18 -2.13 -6.90
C ALA A 123 -13.89 -2.98 -6.99
N VAL A 124 -12.85 -2.43 -7.64
CA VAL A 124 -11.54 -3.10 -7.77
C VAL A 124 -10.95 -3.41 -6.40
N ASP A 125 -10.94 -2.41 -5.51
CA ASP A 125 -10.45 -2.56 -4.14
C ASP A 125 -11.26 -3.59 -3.35
N ALA A 126 -12.58 -3.61 -3.53
CA ALA A 126 -13.46 -4.55 -2.86
C ALA A 126 -13.27 -6.00 -3.37
N LEU A 127 -13.01 -6.20 -4.67
CA LEU A 127 -12.71 -7.51 -5.25
C LEU A 127 -11.37 -8.05 -4.75
N HIS A 128 -10.33 -7.20 -4.71
CA HIS A 128 -9.05 -7.54 -4.08
C HIS A 128 -9.23 -7.90 -2.61
N ALA A 129 -9.98 -7.11 -1.84
CA ALA A 129 -10.27 -7.39 -0.44
C ALA A 129 -11.09 -8.68 -0.24
N ALA A 130 -11.91 -9.07 -1.23
CA ALA A 130 -12.59 -10.35 -1.23
C ALA A 130 -11.64 -11.52 -1.52
N GLY A 131 -10.44 -11.28 -2.07
CA GLY A 131 -9.43 -12.30 -2.39
C GLY A 131 -9.37 -12.69 -3.86
N VAL A 132 -9.92 -11.86 -4.76
CA VAL A 132 -9.69 -12.00 -6.21
C VAL A 132 -8.31 -11.44 -6.52
N SER A 133 -7.48 -12.23 -7.20
CA SER A 133 -6.08 -11.87 -7.44
C SER A 133 -5.87 -11.00 -8.68
N GLU A 134 -6.65 -11.22 -9.74
CA GLU A 134 -6.51 -10.51 -11.02
C GLU A 134 -7.73 -9.63 -11.29
N VAL A 135 -7.63 -8.35 -10.92
CA VAL A 135 -8.67 -7.35 -11.18
C VAL A 135 -8.10 -6.19 -11.97
N THR A 136 -8.68 -5.93 -13.13
CA THR A 136 -8.34 -4.79 -13.97
C THR A 136 -9.45 -3.74 -13.88
N GLY A 137 -9.14 -2.56 -13.35
CA GLY A 137 -10.06 -1.42 -13.34
C GLY A 137 -9.81 -0.50 -14.53
N ILE A 138 -10.87 -0.14 -15.25
CA ILE A 138 -10.80 0.85 -16.31
C ILE A 138 -11.89 1.92 -16.20
N ASP A 139 -11.56 3.12 -16.66
CA ASP A 139 -12.50 4.23 -16.78
C ASP A 139 -12.00 5.22 -17.85
N LEU A 140 -12.81 6.18 -18.27
CA LEU A 140 -12.43 7.27 -19.17
C LEU A 140 -11.41 8.23 -18.53
N VAL A 141 -11.38 8.28 -17.20
CA VAL A 141 -10.43 9.06 -16.39
C VAL A 141 -9.61 8.11 -15.54
N ASP A 142 -8.29 8.27 -15.52
CA ASP A 142 -7.42 7.43 -14.71
C ASP A 142 -7.54 7.73 -13.22
N PHE A 143 -7.45 6.68 -12.41
CA PHE A 143 -7.31 6.78 -10.97
C PHE A 143 -6.28 5.74 -10.47
N PRO A 144 -4.98 5.99 -10.69
CA PRO A 144 -3.95 5.07 -10.22
C PRO A 144 -3.97 4.93 -8.67
N PRO A 145 -3.51 3.78 -8.14
CA PRO A 145 -3.07 2.59 -8.88
C PRO A 145 -4.20 1.66 -9.37
N LEU A 146 -5.44 1.87 -8.95
CA LEU A 146 -6.52 0.88 -9.15
C LEU A 146 -7.17 0.94 -10.54
N VAL A 147 -7.18 2.12 -11.16
CA VAL A 147 -7.92 2.34 -12.41
C VAL A 147 -7.02 2.98 -13.44
N ARG A 148 -6.98 2.37 -14.61
CA ARG A 148 -6.28 2.89 -15.78
C ARG A 148 -7.28 3.49 -16.77
N ARG A 149 -6.83 4.52 -17.48
CA ARG A 149 -7.64 5.13 -18.54
C ARG A 149 -7.79 4.16 -19.73
N ALA A 150 -9.01 3.93 -20.18
CA ALA A 150 -9.32 3.21 -21.41
C ALA A 150 -10.70 3.62 -21.97
N ASP A 151 -10.89 3.44 -23.28
CA ASP A 151 -12.20 3.58 -23.93
C ASP A 151 -12.97 2.25 -23.82
N PRO A 152 -14.12 2.20 -23.14
CA PRO A 152 -14.91 0.99 -22.99
C PRO A 152 -15.44 0.43 -24.33
N HIS A 153 -15.46 1.22 -25.41
CA HIS A 153 -15.88 0.76 -26.73
C HIS A 153 -14.73 0.14 -27.56
N ARG A 154 -13.48 0.33 -27.12
CA ARG A 154 -12.28 -0.13 -27.82
C ARG A 154 -11.23 -0.64 -26.84
N LEU A 155 -11.59 -1.70 -26.13
CA LEU A 155 -10.70 -2.34 -25.18
C LEU A 155 -9.58 -3.12 -25.88
N PRO A 156 -8.32 -3.01 -25.41
CA PRO A 156 -7.18 -3.71 -26.00
C PRO A 156 -7.04 -5.14 -25.46
N PHE A 157 -8.16 -5.82 -25.19
CA PHE A 157 -8.18 -7.18 -24.66
C PHE A 157 -8.73 -8.12 -25.72
N SER A 158 -8.18 -9.33 -25.76
CA SER A 158 -8.74 -10.40 -26.59
C SER A 158 -10.04 -10.92 -25.98
N ASP A 159 -10.87 -11.55 -26.81
CA ASP A 159 -12.05 -12.27 -26.36
C ASP A 159 -11.65 -13.34 -25.31
N GLY A 160 -12.47 -13.51 -24.27
CA GLY A 160 -12.19 -14.44 -23.18
C GLY A 160 -10.99 -14.10 -22.28
N ALA A 161 -10.44 -12.87 -22.38
CA ALA A 161 -9.35 -12.43 -21.49
C ALA A 161 -9.77 -12.36 -20.01
N PHE A 162 -11.06 -12.21 -19.73
CA PHE A 162 -11.63 -12.13 -18.39
C PHE A 162 -12.73 -13.16 -18.21
N ASP A 163 -12.85 -13.68 -17.00
CA ASP A 163 -13.88 -14.66 -16.64
C ASP A 163 -15.17 -13.95 -16.19
N LEU A 164 -15.07 -12.68 -15.77
CA LEU A 164 -16.19 -11.85 -15.35
C LEU A 164 -15.96 -10.38 -15.71
N ILE A 165 -16.98 -9.75 -16.27
CA ILE A 165 -17.05 -8.30 -16.43
C ILE A 165 -18.02 -7.73 -15.40
N PHE A 166 -17.58 -6.72 -14.66
CA PHE A 166 -18.31 -6.12 -13.55
C PHE A 166 -18.40 -4.60 -13.68
N SER A 167 -19.51 -4.00 -13.24
CA SER A 167 -19.67 -2.56 -13.07
C SER A 167 -20.52 -2.30 -11.83
N ASP A 168 -20.06 -1.41 -10.93
CA ASP A 168 -20.86 -0.90 -9.82
C ASP A 168 -21.51 0.46 -10.13
N ASP A 169 -21.38 0.91 -11.37
CA ASP A 169 -22.17 1.99 -11.98
C ASP A 169 -23.29 1.38 -12.85
N PRO A 170 -24.58 1.69 -12.58
CA PRO A 170 -25.70 1.26 -13.40
C PRO A 170 -25.57 1.63 -14.89
N ALA A 171 -24.90 2.75 -15.20
CA ALA A 171 -24.68 3.22 -16.56
C ALA A 171 -23.46 2.56 -17.23
N GLY A 172 -22.56 1.93 -16.46
CA GLY A 172 -21.30 1.40 -16.98
C GLY A 172 -21.46 0.29 -18.03
N ILE A 173 -22.58 -0.45 -17.97
CA ILE A 173 -22.94 -1.47 -18.97
C ILE A 173 -24.19 -1.04 -19.75
N SER A 174 -25.26 -0.64 -19.05
CA SER A 174 -26.54 -0.29 -19.67
C SER A 174 -26.48 0.97 -20.54
N GLY A 175 -25.52 1.87 -20.27
CA GLY A 175 -25.29 3.08 -21.06
C GLY A 175 -24.32 2.90 -22.22
N ALA A 176 -23.77 1.69 -22.43
CA ALA A 176 -22.82 1.44 -23.50
C ALA A 176 -23.51 1.56 -24.87
N LEU A 177 -22.91 2.34 -25.79
CA LEU A 177 -23.36 2.42 -27.19
C LEU A 177 -23.34 1.08 -27.92
N PHE A 178 -22.45 0.17 -27.51
CA PHE A 178 -22.28 -1.16 -28.11
C PHE A 178 -22.26 -2.26 -27.03
N PRO A 179 -23.40 -2.59 -26.41
CA PRO A 179 -23.45 -3.56 -25.29
C PRO A 179 -22.97 -4.97 -25.68
N ALA A 180 -23.15 -5.36 -26.95
CA ALA A 180 -22.68 -6.65 -27.47
C ALA A 180 -21.15 -6.82 -27.37
N ARG A 181 -20.38 -5.73 -27.33
CA ARG A 181 -18.92 -5.79 -27.14
C ARG A 181 -18.50 -6.05 -25.70
N VAL A 182 -19.44 -5.90 -24.75
CA VAL A 182 -19.23 -6.11 -23.32
C VAL A 182 -19.68 -7.51 -22.88
N ALA A 183 -20.56 -8.16 -23.66
CA ALA A 183 -21.15 -9.45 -23.33
C ALA A 183 -20.56 -10.64 -24.13
N ALA A 184 -19.48 -10.42 -24.88
CA ALA A 184 -18.86 -11.41 -25.77
C ALA A 184 -17.83 -12.30 -25.04
#